data_AF-A0A1Q7Y7V3-F1
#
_entry.id   AF-A0A1Q7Y7V3-F1
#
_cell.length_a   1.000
_cell.length_b   1.000
_cell.length_c   1.000
_cell.angle_alpha   90.00
_cell.angle_beta   90.00
_cell.angle_gamma   90.00
#
_symmetry.space_group_name_H-M   'P 1'
#
loop_
_entity.id
_entity.type
_entity.pdbx_description
1 polymer ?
#
loop_
_entity_poly.entity_id
_entity_poly.type
_entity_poly.pdbx_seq_one_letter_code
_entity_poly.pdbx_strand_id
1 'polypeptide(L)'
;MSFDFIARFNPELARNLRTSLPARRLIFIVGLTLALLLVLGGWQWSYYSNKTYYNPVYDLEAYRIKEFSSEFYSTLVLIMTGALFVLSPAMTALSFIQEKLRGTAIFQQMVLLKPFDLAVGKFLGSGAISYIVVAILFPFSLVAAELGGVNNERILRNCYLLLIGGFCCQAVGLFVSALLANPSARALRGGLLVGPAVGTAGALTLLWTSRYFNEDYFIYGQSWQTLYFYDVKAPYYLLILLVMAFTGVWAFIGAVRMIKASQLIPLASWPAWLFFVTAEVLLVGLLWGEQKVLVHYGSDTNWIEYGTPAVVRLLIYLFFNWAALTILAGSIALGRGRLREWWSVAQDPLSIFQRKEIKSSVLTFLLALGVAETGLFTLWKSFHPSAGFVDERLFGFSSFVPIAFGLAVTVLSVTAFIQYCAMQRFRIGAWAGVMMAVVFYLGAGVAGAMFETQNNTVSLVNPMAYAAALCSGDPHMDAEEYRRKFEPQPEGISYSSNRPKLREVADPKTVLVHGALVEGILAFGCFGLAYTKWRRTRDEMLQEES
;
A
#
# COMPACT_ATOMS: atom_id res chain seq x y z
N MET A 1 -18.91 -3.01 33.53
CA MET A 1 -17.91 -4.10 33.39
C MET A 1 -16.76 -3.78 34.34
N SER A 2 -16.47 -4.63 35.35
CA SER A 2 -15.42 -4.31 36.32
C SER A 2 -14.02 -4.47 35.70
N PHE A 3 -13.06 -3.62 36.09
CA PHE A 3 -11.67 -3.73 35.63
C PHE A 3 -11.05 -5.11 35.91
N ASP A 4 -11.53 -5.79 36.96
CA ASP A 4 -11.12 -7.14 37.33
C ASP A 4 -11.53 -8.20 36.29
N PHE A 5 -12.66 -8.00 35.60
CA PHE A 5 -13.06 -8.87 34.50
C PHE A 5 -12.14 -8.71 33.29
N ILE A 6 -11.83 -7.46 32.91
CA ILE A 6 -10.91 -7.16 31.79
C ILE A 6 -9.50 -7.66 32.10
N ALA A 7 -9.04 -7.51 33.34
CA ALA A 7 -7.73 -7.98 33.77
C ALA A 7 -7.57 -9.51 33.71
N ARG A 8 -8.66 -10.26 33.88
CA ARG A 8 -8.66 -11.73 33.71
C ARG A 8 -8.52 -12.16 32.23
N PHE A 9 -9.03 -11.36 31.29
CA PHE A 9 -8.93 -11.65 29.85
C PHE A 9 -7.63 -11.15 29.23
N ASN A 10 -7.25 -9.90 29.53
CA ASN A 10 -6.01 -9.32 29.03
C ASN A 10 -5.47 -8.29 30.05
N PRO A 11 -4.45 -8.65 30.84
CA PRO A 11 -3.91 -7.76 31.88
C PRO A 11 -3.25 -6.51 31.29
N GLU A 12 -2.71 -6.59 30.07
CA GLU A 12 -2.12 -5.44 29.38
C GLU A 12 -3.17 -4.45 28.90
N LEU A 13 -4.34 -4.93 28.47
CA LEU A 13 -5.47 -4.07 28.14
C LEU A 13 -5.93 -3.29 29.38
N ALA A 14 -6.10 -3.96 30.52
CA ALA A 14 -6.51 -3.32 31.76
C ALA A 14 -5.48 -2.28 32.23
N ARG A 15 -4.18 -2.59 32.15
CA ARG A 15 -3.09 -1.66 32.49
C ARG A 15 -3.09 -0.43 31.59
N ASN A 16 -3.22 -0.62 30.28
CA ASN A 16 -3.24 0.48 29.32
C ASN A 16 -4.48 1.36 29.51
N LEU A 17 -5.67 0.80 29.68
CA LEU A 17 -6.88 1.59 29.93
C LEU A 17 -6.78 2.41 31.23
N ARG A 18 -6.23 1.82 32.30
CA ARG A 18 -6.05 2.53 33.58
C ARG A 18 -5.09 3.71 33.47
N THR A 19 -4.05 3.59 32.64
CA THR A 19 -3.04 4.63 32.46
C THR A 19 -3.44 5.67 31.42
N SER A 20 -4.16 5.27 30.36
CA SER A 20 -4.59 6.17 29.30
C SER A 20 -5.85 6.97 29.67
N LEU A 21 -6.76 6.37 30.45
CA LEU A 21 -8.08 6.93 30.80
C LEU A 21 -8.29 7.12 32.32
N PRO A 22 -7.48 7.93 33.01
CA PRO A 22 -7.85 8.35 34.36
C PRO A 22 -9.13 9.20 34.31
N ALA A 23 -10.01 9.06 35.30
CA ALA A 23 -11.34 9.69 35.33
C ALA A 23 -11.29 11.22 35.07
N ARG A 24 -10.30 11.92 35.63
CA ARG A 24 -10.08 13.36 35.40
C ARG A 24 -9.81 13.70 33.93
N ARG A 25 -9.01 12.89 33.24
CA ARG A 25 -8.72 13.08 31.81
C ARG A 25 -9.96 12.77 30.97
N LEU A 26 -10.72 11.75 31.34
CA LEU A 26 -11.95 11.39 30.63
C LEU A 26 -13.00 12.52 30.72
N ILE A 27 -13.23 13.08 31.92
CA ILE A 27 -14.13 14.23 32.11
C ILE A 27 -13.64 15.43 31.29
N PHE A 28 -12.34 15.71 31.29
CA PHE A 28 -11.78 16.80 30.50
C PHE A 28 -11.98 16.60 28.99
N ILE A 29 -11.72 15.39 28.47
CA ILE A 29 -11.92 15.08 27.04
C ILE A 29 -13.39 15.23 26.68
N VAL A 30 -14.30 14.64 27.47
CA VAL A 30 -15.75 14.73 27.22
C VAL A 30 -16.21 16.20 27.22
N GLY A 31 -15.85 16.96 28.26
CA GLY A 31 -16.22 18.37 28.36
C GLY A 31 -15.67 19.21 27.22
N LEU A 32 -14.41 18.99 26.83
CA LEU A 32 -13.78 19.70 25.72
C LEU A 32 -14.38 19.32 24.37
N THR A 33 -14.67 18.05 24.11
CA THR A 33 -15.34 17.60 22.88
C THR A 33 -16.74 18.20 22.75
N LEU A 34 -17.51 18.24 23.83
CA LEU A 34 -18.84 18.86 23.83
C LEU A 34 -18.76 20.38 23.64
N ALA A 35 -17.81 21.05 24.30
CA ALA A 35 -17.61 22.49 24.11
C ALA A 35 -17.22 22.83 22.67
N LEU A 36 -16.32 22.06 22.06
CA LEU A 36 -15.95 22.24 20.66
C LEU A 36 -17.11 21.96 19.71
N LEU A 37 -17.94 20.93 19.99
CA LEU A 37 -19.14 20.65 19.20
C LEU A 37 -20.12 21.82 19.24
N LEU A 38 -20.33 22.45 20.40
CA LEU A 38 -21.21 23.62 20.52
C LEU A 38 -20.67 24.83 19.74
N VAL A 39 -19.36 25.09 19.83
CA VAL A 39 -18.71 26.18 19.09
C VAL A 39 -18.80 25.94 17.58
N LEU A 40 -18.51 24.73 17.12
CA LEU A 40 -18.57 24.37 15.70
C LEU A 40 -20.01 24.43 15.16
N GLY A 41 -20.97 23.86 15.89
CA GLY A 41 -22.39 23.92 15.53
C GLY A 41 -22.92 25.35 15.48
N GLY A 42 -22.56 26.18 16.46
CA GLY A 42 -22.93 27.60 16.49
C GLY A 42 -22.30 28.42 15.35
N TRP A 43 -21.02 28.18 15.05
CA TRP A 43 -20.32 28.83 13.94
C TRP A 43 -20.93 28.46 12.59
N GLN A 44 -21.16 27.18 12.35
CA GLN A 44 -21.75 26.70 11.09
C GLN A 44 -23.20 27.18 10.96
N TRP A 45 -23.98 27.16 12.04
CA TRP A 45 -25.34 27.73 12.04
C TRP A 45 -25.32 29.21 11.67
N SER A 46 -24.43 30.01 12.26
CA SER A 46 -24.28 31.44 11.94
C SER A 46 -23.93 31.68 10.46
N TYR A 47 -23.19 30.77 9.83
CA TYR A 47 -22.88 30.85 8.41
C TYR A 47 -24.13 30.60 7.55
N TYR A 48 -24.90 29.54 7.82
CA TYR A 48 -26.11 29.20 7.06
C TYR A 48 -27.28 30.14 7.33
N SER A 49 -27.41 30.68 8.54
CA SER A 49 -28.45 31.64 8.89
C SER A 49 -28.31 32.96 8.13
N ASN A 50 -27.07 33.35 7.80
CA ASN A 50 -26.74 34.58 7.08
C ASN A 50 -26.77 34.42 5.55
N LYS A 51 -26.95 33.20 5.04
CA LYS A 51 -26.97 32.93 3.60
C LYS A 51 -28.36 33.26 3.05
N THR A 52 -28.44 34.28 2.20
CA THR A 52 -29.70 34.72 1.58
C THR A 52 -30.11 33.76 0.47
N TYR A 53 -31.01 32.83 0.77
CA TYR A 53 -31.63 31.98 -0.25
C TYR A 53 -32.78 32.73 -0.92
N TYR A 54 -32.72 32.90 -2.23
CA TYR A 54 -33.83 33.45 -3.03
C TYR A 54 -34.53 32.26 -3.70
N ASN A 55 -35.52 31.67 -3.03
CA ASN A 55 -36.31 30.59 -3.63
C ASN A 55 -37.79 30.72 -3.25
N PRO A 56 -38.68 31.13 -4.18
CA PRO A 56 -40.07 31.46 -3.88
C PRO A 56 -41.01 30.24 -3.72
N VAL A 57 -40.49 29.01 -3.84
CA VAL A 57 -41.30 27.77 -3.93
C VAL A 57 -41.24 26.91 -2.65
N TYR A 58 -40.32 27.16 -1.73
CA TYR A 58 -40.14 26.34 -0.52
C TYR A 58 -40.14 27.19 0.76
N ASP A 59 -40.54 26.57 1.87
CA ASP A 59 -40.36 27.13 3.22
C ASP A 59 -38.85 27.32 3.48
N LEU A 60 -38.44 28.59 3.52
CA LEU A 60 -37.04 28.99 3.60
C LEU A 60 -36.36 28.44 4.85
N GLU A 61 -37.08 28.29 5.96
CA GLU A 61 -36.51 27.83 7.22
C GLU A 61 -36.24 26.32 7.19
N ALA A 62 -37.20 25.53 6.74
CA ALA A 62 -37.06 24.08 6.59
C ALA A 62 -35.90 23.72 5.64
N TYR A 63 -35.77 24.47 4.54
CA TYR A 63 -34.67 24.27 3.58
C TYR A 63 -33.30 24.60 4.21
N ARG A 64 -33.19 25.70 4.96
CA ARG A 64 -31.95 26.07 5.68
C ARG A 64 -31.54 25.04 6.71
N ILE A 65 -32.50 24.54 7.50
CA ILE A 65 -32.24 23.49 8.52
C ILE A 65 -31.73 22.21 7.84
N LYS A 66 -32.33 21.82 6.72
CA LYS A 66 -31.92 20.63 5.97
C LYS A 66 -30.49 20.77 5.41
N GLU A 67 -30.18 21.88 4.74
CA GLU A 67 -28.85 22.11 4.17
C GLU A 67 -27.77 22.23 5.28
N PHE A 68 -28.06 22.96 6.35
CA PHE A 68 -27.20 23.02 7.54
C PHE A 68 -26.93 21.62 8.10
N SER A 69 -27.98 20.82 8.31
CA SER A 69 -27.86 19.51 8.97
C SER A 69 -27.09 18.50 8.11
N SER A 70 -27.28 18.52 6.79
CA SER A 70 -26.52 17.68 5.85
C SER A 70 -25.02 18.00 5.84
N GLU A 71 -24.67 19.29 5.88
CA GLU A 71 -23.29 19.76 5.88
C GLU A 71 -22.62 19.58 7.24
N PHE A 72 -23.39 19.77 8.31
CA PHE A 72 -22.96 19.50 9.68
C PHE A 72 -22.69 18.00 9.88
N TYR A 73 -23.54 17.12 9.33
CA TYR A 73 -23.28 15.67 9.27
C TYR A 73 -21.94 15.37 8.58
N SER A 74 -21.70 15.94 7.39
CA SER A 74 -20.47 15.72 6.63
C SER A 74 -19.23 16.19 7.39
N THR A 75 -19.33 17.32 8.07
CA THR A 75 -18.26 17.88 8.92
C THR A 75 -18.00 16.99 10.15
N LEU A 76 -19.06 16.52 10.83
CA LEU A 76 -18.92 15.62 11.96
C LEU A 76 -18.28 14.29 11.56
N VAL A 77 -18.68 13.70 10.44
CA VAL A 77 -18.05 12.46 9.91
C VAL A 77 -16.58 12.70 9.58
N LEU A 78 -16.22 13.85 8.99
CA LEU A 78 -14.83 14.20 8.71
C LEU A 78 -14.02 14.31 10.00
N ILE A 79 -14.56 14.96 11.04
CA ILE A 79 -13.91 15.09 12.35
C ILE A 79 -13.75 13.71 13.01
N MET A 80 -14.78 12.86 13.00
CA MET A 80 -14.71 11.50 13.55
C MET A 80 -13.68 10.64 12.82
N THR A 81 -13.65 10.72 11.49
CA THR A 81 -12.68 9.99 10.67
C THR A 81 -11.27 10.52 10.93
N GLY A 82 -11.09 11.83 11.06
CA GLY A 82 -9.80 12.43 11.44
C GLY A 82 -9.33 12.01 12.83
N ALA A 83 -10.24 11.92 13.80
CA ALA A 83 -9.91 11.40 15.13
C ALA A 83 -9.41 9.94 15.06
N LEU A 84 -10.01 9.10 14.23
CA LEU A 84 -9.57 7.70 14.09
C LEU A 84 -8.32 7.56 13.23
N PHE A 85 -8.22 8.28 12.11
CA PHE A 85 -7.16 8.07 11.13
C PHE A 85 -5.89 8.81 11.53
N VAL A 86 -5.97 9.90 12.30
CA VAL A 86 -4.82 10.68 12.76
C VAL A 86 -4.46 10.31 14.19
N LEU A 87 -5.41 10.44 15.14
CA LEU A 87 -5.09 10.27 16.56
C LEU A 87 -4.88 8.80 16.92
N SER A 88 -5.72 7.87 16.44
CA SER A 88 -5.59 6.44 16.78
C SER A 88 -4.21 5.89 16.42
N PRO A 89 -3.74 5.94 15.16
CA PRO A 89 -2.45 5.36 14.82
C PRO A 89 -1.26 6.14 15.39
N ALA A 90 -1.39 7.45 15.63
CA ALA A 90 -0.35 8.21 16.31
C ALA A 90 -0.18 7.75 17.78
N MET A 91 -1.28 7.52 18.48
CA MET A 91 -1.26 7.05 19.87
C MET A 91 -0.77 5.61 19.97
N THR A 92 -1.14 4.73 19.03
CA THR A 92 -0.64 3.35 19.01
C THR A 92 0.83 3.28 18.60
N ALA A 93 1.27 4.15 17.69
CA ALA A 93 2.67 4.29 17.32
C ALA A 93 3.56 4.71 18.50
N LEU A 94 3.03 5.48 19.44
CA LEU A 94 3.77 5.89 20.64
C LEU A 94 3.83 4.81 21.73
N SER A 95 2.94 3.81 21.71
CA SER A 95 2.76 2.85 22.80
C SER A 95 4.03 2.04 23.14
N PHE A 96 4.65 1.37 22.15
CA PHE A 96 5.89 0.61 22.40
C PHE A 96 7.10 1.51 22.61
N ILE A 97 7.17 2.61 21.86
CA ILE A 97 8.32 3.50 21.88
C ILE A 97 8.45 4.17 23.26
N GLN A 98 7.36 4.67 23.82
CA GLN A 98 7.36 5.31 25.14
C GLN A 98 7.76 4.32 26.24
N GLU A 99 7.32 3.07 26.17
CA GLU A 99 7.68 2.05 27.16
C GLU A 99 9.14 1.65 27.07
N LYS A 100 9.72 1.64 25.87
CA LYS A 100 11.15 1.40 25.68
C LYS A 100 11.98 2.59 26.16
N LEU A 101 11.55 3.82 25.89
CA LEU A 101 12.19 5.05 26.41
C LEU A 101 12.18 5.10 27.94
N ARG A 102 11.11 4.60 28.58
CA ARG A 102 11.00 4.49 30.04
C ARG A 102 11.72 3.28 30.64
N GLY A 103 12.36 2.44 29.81
CA GLY A 103 12.99 1.19 30.26
C GLY A 103 12.02 0.10 30.70
N THR A 104 10.70 0.36 30.62
CA THR A 104 9.65 -0.56 31.08
C THR A 104 9.39 -1.73 30.14
N ALA A 105 9.84 -1.65 28.90
CA ALA A 105 9.70 -2.72 27.90
C ALA A 105 10.41 -4.02 28.32
N ILE A 106 11.50 -3.93 29.09
CA ILE A 106 12.25 -5.10 29.58
C ILE A 106 11.37 -5.92 30.53
N PHE A 107 10.59 -5.27 31.40
CA PHE A 107 9.70 -5.96 32.32
C PHE A 107 8.57 -6.71 31.60
N GLN A 108 8.05 -6.16 30.49
CA GLN A 108 7.06 -6.86 29.66
C GLN A 108 7.64 -8.09 28.95
N GLN A 109 8.95 -8.09 28.68
CA GLN A 109 9.64 -9.25 28.13
C GLN A 109 9.92 -10.32 29.20
N MET A 110 10.05 -9.92 30.47
CA MET A 110 10.22 -10.83 31.60
C MET A 110 8.90 -11.48 32.04
N VAL A 111 7.76 -10.80 31.87
CA VAL A 111 6.45 -11.39 32.12
C VAL A 111 6.10 -12.33 30.95
N LEU A 112 5.73 -13.58 31.26
CA LEU A 112 5.35 -14.66 30.32
C LEU A 112 4.05 -14.39 29.54
N LEU A 113 3.81 -13.17 29.07
CA LEU A 113 2.68 -12.83 28.22
C LEU A 113 2.93 -13.30 26.80
N LYS A 114 1.90 -13.89 26.18
CA LYS A 114 1.97 -14.27 24.76
C LYS A 114 2.11 -13.00 23.91
N PRO A 115 2.93 -13.01 22.84
CA PRO A 115 3.11 -11.85 21.96
C PRO A 115 1.79 -11.31 21.41
N PHE A 116 0.83 -12.19 21.14
CA PHE A 116 -0.50 -11.85 20.69
C PHE A 116 -1.29 -11.04 21.74
N ASP A 117 -1.29 -11.49 23.00
CA ASP A 117 -2.01 -10.81 24.07
C ASP A 117 -1.43 -9.42 24.33
N LEU A 118 -0.11 -9.28 24.24
CA LEU A 118 0.57 -7.99 24.33
C LEU A 118 0.18 -7.06 23.17
N ALA A 119 0.15 -7.58 21.94
CA ALA A 119 -0.25 -6.82 20.76
C ALA A 119 -1.72 -6.35 20.86
N VAL A 120 -2.65 -7.23 21.23
CA VAL A 120 -4.06 -6.91 21.41
C VAL A 120 -4.26 -5.89 22.53
N GLY A 121 -3.57 -6.07 23.67
CA GLY A 121 -3.69 -5.16 24.81
C GLY A 121 -3.19 -3.76 24.50
N LYS A 122 -2.13 -3.64 23.70
CA LYS A 122 -1.64 -2.34 23.21
C LYS A 122 -2.49 -1.77 22.11
N PHE A 123 -2.93 -2.59 21.17
CA PHE A 123 -3.84 -2.20 20.11
C PHE A 123 -5.09 -1.56 20.72
N LEU A 124 -5.91 -2.31 21.44
CA LEU A 124 -7.18 -1.81 22.00
C LEU A 124 -6.96 -0.71 23.06
N GLY A 125 -5.92 -0.82 23.89
CA GLY A 125 -5.69 0.10 25.01
C GLY A 125 -5.18 1.48 24.62
N SER A 126 -4.33 1.59 23.58
CA SER A 126 -3.69 2.86 23.22
C SER A 126 -4.55 3.75 22.32
N GLY A 127 -5.46 3.17 21.52
CA GLY A 127 -6.42 3.92 20.71
C GLY A 127 -7.74 4.24 21.41
N ALA A 128 -7.97 3.81 22.65
CA ALA A 128 -9.26 3.97 23.32
C ALA A 128 -9.78 5.43 23.37
N ILE A 129 -8.86 6.41 23.46
CA ILE A 129 -9.22 7.84 23.49
C ILE A 129 -9.91 8.29 22.18
N SER A 130 -9.42 7.87 21.01
CA SER A 130 -10.02 8.29 19.74
C SER A 130 -11.42 7.69 19.58
N TYR A 131 -11.63 6.45 20.01
CA TYR A 131 -12.96 5.82 20.01
C TYR A 131 -13.94 6.48 20.97
N ILE A 132 -13.48 6.99 22.12
CA ILE A 132 -14.34 7.76 23.05
C ILE A 132 -14.81 9.05 22.39
N VAL A 133 -13.91 9.79 21.72
CA VAL A 133 -14.27 11.01 20.99
C VAL A 133 -15.33 10.71 19.92
N VAL A 134 -15.14 9.64 19.14
CA VAL A 134 -16.12 9.20 18.14
C VAL A 134 -17.45 8.81 18.79
N ALA A 135 -17.43 8.05 19.88
CA ALA A 135 -18.65 7.63 20.58
C ALA A 135 -19.48 8.82 21.09
N ILE A 136 -18.83 9.92 21.48
CA ILE A 136 -19.51 11.16 21.90
C ILE A 136 -20.14 11.86 20.70
N LEU A 137 -19.43 11.95 19.57
CA LEU A 137 -19.90 12.68 18.39
C LEU A 137 -20.94 11.89 17.56
N PHE A 138 -20.89 10.57 17.61
CA PHE A 138 -21.76 9.67 16.85
C PHE A 138 -23.26 9.95 16.99
N PRO A 139 -23.86 10.08 18.20
CA PRO A 139 -25.28 10.39 18.32
C PRO A 139 -25.67 11.73 17.67
N PHE A 140 -24.80 12.75 17.76
CA PHE A 140 -25.04 14.03 17.10
C PHE A 140 -25.00 13.93 15.58
N SER A 141 -24.12 13.09 15.03
CA SER A 141 -24.12 12.84 13.58
C SER A 141 -25.39 12.13 13.11
N LEU A 142 -25.96 11.21 13.90
CA LEU A 142 -27.21 10.55 13.52
C LEU A 142 -28.37 11.55 13.50
N VAL A 143 -28.48 12.41 14.52
CA VAL A 143 -29.49 13.47 14.54
C VAL A 143 -29.32 14.43 13.34
N ALA A 144 -28.08 14.82 13.03
CA ALA A 144 -27.80 15.67 11.87
C ALA A 144 -28.13 14.98 10.53
N ALA A 145 -27.91 13.67 10.42
CA ALA A 145 -28.22 12.89 9.22
C ALA A 145 -29.73 12.82 8.96
N GLU A 146 -30.51 12.55 10.00
CA GLU A 146 -31.98 12.49 9.93
C GLU A 146 -32.58 13.85 9.55
N LEU A 147 -32.15 14.93 10.21
CA LEU A 147 -32.61 16.29 9.91
C LEU A 147 -32.14 16.79 8.53
N GLY A 148 -30.97 16.33 8.08
CA GLY A 148 -30.42 16.66 6.76
C GLY A 148 -31.04 15.87 5.60
N GLY A 149 -31.80 14.81 5.90
CA GLY A 149 -32.30 13.88 4.88
C GLY A 149 -31.17 13.17 4.13
N VAL A 150 -30.10 12.81 4.83
CA VAL A 150 -28.94 12.09 4.25
C VAL A 150 -29.34 10.65 3.92
N ASN A 151 -28.89 10.14 2.77
CA ASN A 151 -29.20 8.77 2.34
C ASN A 151 -28.65 7.71 3.34
N ASN A 152 -29.47 6.73 3.71
CA ASN A 152 -29.10 5.61 4.59
C ASN A 152 -27.86 4.86 4.12
N GLU A 153 -27.67 4.73 2.80
CA GLU A 153 -26.48 4.08 2.25
C GLU A 153 -25.19 4.85 2.59
N ARG A 154 -25.25 6.19 2.56
CA ARG A 154 -24.12 7.06 2.95
C ARG A 154 -23.81 6.94 4.43
N ILE A 155 -24.85 6.84 5.27
CA ILE A 155 -24.69 6.61 6.71
C ILE A 155 -23.99 5.27 6.96
N LEU A 156 -24.49 4.18 6.36
CA LEU A 156 -23.90 2.84 6.51
C LEU A 156 -22.45 2.79 6.02
N ARG A 157 -22.16 3.36 4.86
CA ARG A 157 -20.81 3.44 4.29
C ARG A 157 -19.84 4.17 5.24
N ASN A 158 -20.25 5.29 5.83
CA ASN A 158 -19.44 6.04 6.78
C ASN A 158 -19.25 5.29 8.11
N CYS A 159 -20.27 4.58 8.59
CA CYS A 159 -20.13 3.69 9.74
C CYS A 159 -19.10 2.57 9.50
N TYR A 160 -19.12 1.95 8.31
CA TYR A 160 -18.11 0.95 7.94
C TYR A 160 -16.70 1.55 7.85
N LEU A 161 -16.56 2.77 7.32
CA LEU A 161 -15.27 3.48 7.27
C LEU A 161 -14.72 3.74 8.67
N LEU A 162 -15.56 4.23 9.59
CA LEU A 162 -15.15 4.50 10.97
C LEU A 162 -14.73 3.21 11.69
N LEU A 163 -15.51 2.14 11.58
CA LEU A 163 -15.19 0.86 12.21
C LEU A 163 -13.95 0.22 11.60
N ILE A 164 -14.00 -0.14 10.31
CA ILE A 164 -12.93 -0.91 9.65
C ILE A 164 -11.69 -0.03 9.49
N GLY A 165 -11.86 1.19 8.97
CA GLY A 165 -10.75 2.10 8.73
C GLY A 165 -10.02 2.50 10.01
N GLY A 166 -10.76 2.78 11.10
CA GLY A 166 -10.19 3.10 12.40
C GLY A 166 -9.30 1.98 12.95
N PHE A 167 -9.79 0.74 12.97
CA PHE A 167 -9.02 -0.42 13.42
C PHE A 167 -7.80 -0.69 12.51
N CYS A 168 -7.95 -0.52 11.20
CA CYS A 168 -6.87 -0.79 10.26
C CYS A 168 -5.73 0.23 10.39
N CYS A 169 -6.05 1.52 10.44
CA CYS A 169 -5.05 2.57 10.68
C CYS A 169 -4.32 2.32 12.01
N GLN A 170 -5.07 2.00 13.07
CA GLN A 170 -4.53 1.69 14.39
C GLN A 170 -3.49 0.55 14.36
N ALA A 171 -3.73 -0.48 13.53
CA ALA A 171 -2.85 -1.62 13.37
C ALA A 171 -1.55 -1.24 12.65
N VAL A 172 -1.65 -0.36 11.65
CA VAL A 172 -0.48 0.23 10.98
C VAL A 172 0.37 1.03 11.97
N GLY A 173 -0.25 1.85 12.82
CA GLY A 173 0.47 2.57 13.88
C GLY A 173 1.22 1.63 14.83
N LEU A 174 0.57 0.52 15.24
CA LEU A 174 1.20 -0.49 16.09
C LEU A 174 2.39 -1.18 15.40
N PHE A 175 2.25 -1.52 14.11
CA PHE A 175 3.31 -2.12 13.32
C PHE A 175 4.54 -1.21 13.20
N VAL A 176 4.33 0.06 12.86
CA VAL A 176 5.39 1.07 12.80
C VAL A 176 6.07 1.23 14.16
N SER A 177 5.29 1.23 15.25
CA SER A 177 5.82 1.25 16.62
C SER A 177 6.78 0.09 16.88
N ALA A 178 6.38 -1.12 16.50
CA ALA A 178 7.15 -2.34 16.74
C ALA A 178 8.41 -2.40 15.86
N LEU A 179 8.35 -1.96 14.60
CA LEU A 179 9.52 -1.89 13.71
C LEU A 179 10.60 -0.94 14.22
N LEU A 180 10.20 0.24 14.71
CA LEU A 180 11.10 1.28 15.19
C LEU A 180 11.63 1.02 16.60
N ALA A 181 11.12 0.00 17.29
CA ALA A 181 11.57 -0.40 18.61
C ALA A 181 12.94 -1.12 18.63
N ASN A 182 13.74 -1.12 17.55
CA ASN A 182 15.05 -1.79 17.49
C ASN A 182 16.23 -0.96 18.07
N PRO A 183 17.31 -1.58 18.59
CA PRO A 183 18.35 -0.91 19.38
C PRO A 183 19.30 0.02 18.59
N SER A 184 19.41 -0.17 17.27
CA SER A 184 20.29 0.62 16.39
C SER A 184 19.74 2.01 16.05
N ALA A 185 18.48 2.28 16.35
CA ALA A 185 17.80 3.54 16.06
C ALA A 185 18.08 4.62 17.13
N ARG A 186 19.37 4.96 17.35
CA ARG A 186 19.73 6.24 17.99
C ARG A 186 19.32 7.45 17.13
N ALA A 187 18.99 7.24 15.85
CA ALA A 187 18.70 8.27 14.85
C ALA A 187 17.32 8.95 15.01
N LEU A 188 16.36 8.35 15.72
CA LEU A 188 15.09 8.97 16.10
C LEU A 188 15.18 9.35 17.59
N ARG A 189 15.88 10.43 17.92
CA ARG A 189 16.11 10.91 19.31
C ARG A 189 14.85 11.35 20.08
N GLY A 190 13.68 10.74 19.88
CA GLY A 190 12.62 10.89 20.86
C GLY A 190 11.32 10.12 20.67
N GLY A 191 11.11 9.29 19.64
CA GLY A 191 9.77 8.74 19.36
C GLY A 191 8.69 9.79 19.02
N LEU A 192 8.98 11.07 19.29
CA LEU A 192 8.12 12.24 19.23
C LEU A 192 7.67 12.56 17.80
N LEU A 193 8.49 12.21 16.80
CA LEU A 193 8.18 12.44 15.38
C LEU A 193 7.43 11.28 14.73
N VAL A 194 7.39 10.10 15.36
CA VAL A 194 6.70 8.93 14.80
C VAL A 194 5.19 9.13 14.84
N GLY A 195 4.66 9.64 15.96
CA GLY A 195 3.25 9.99 16.09
C GLY A 195 2.78 10.97 15.00
N PRO A 196 3.43 12.14 14.83
CA PRO A 196 3.14 13.08 13.76
C PRO A 196 3.31 12.50 12.36
N ALA A 197 4.36 11.73 12.07
CA ALA A 197 4.54 11.15 10.73
C ALA A 197 3.43 10.15 10.37
N VAL A 198 3.07 9.27 11.30
CA VAL A 198 1.96 8.32 11.14
C VAL A 198 0.61 9.07 11.09
N GLY A 199 0.44 10.11 11.90
CA GLY A 199 -0.74 10.98 11.88
C GLY A 199 -0.90 11.73 10.55
N THR A 200 0.18 12.24 9.96
CA THR A 200 0.17 12.88 8.64
C THR A 200 -0.18 11.89 7.53
N ALA A 201 0.36 10.67 7.57
CA ALA A 201 -0.05 9.61 6.66
C ALA A 201 -1.55 9.29 6.81
N GLY A 202 -2.03 9.27 8.04
CA GLY A 202 -3.45 9.18 8.37
C GLY A 202 -4.29 10.32 7.82
N ALA A 203 -3.79 11.56 7.89
CA ALA A 203 -4.47 12.74 7.35
C ALA A 203 -4.52 12.74 5.81
N LEU A 204 -3.46 12.30 5.14
CA LEU A 204 -3.49 12.09 3.69
C LEU A 204 -4.50 10.99 3.31
N THR A 205 -4.53 9.90 4.06
CA THR A 205 -5.53 8.83 3.89
C THR A 205 -6.94 9.36 4.09
N LEU A 206 -7.15 10.22 5.10
CA LEU A 206 -8.42 10.90 5.34
C LEU A 206 -8.84 11.75 4.13
N LEU A 207 -7.97 12.61 3.62
CA LEU A 207 -8.29 13.50 2.50
C LEU A 207 -8.68 12.72 1.24
N TRP A 208 -7.97 11.63 0.96
CA TRP A 208 -8.29 10.74 -0.15
C TRP A 208 -9.62 10.03 0.08
N THR A 209 -9.80 9.36 1.22
CA THR A 209 -11.02 8.59 1.53
C THR A 209 -12.26 9.47 1.67
N SER A 210 -12.15 10.66 2.25
CA SER A 210 -13.27 11.59 2.42
C SER A 210 -13.85 12.01 1.08
N ARG A 211 -13.03 12.14 0.03
CA ARG A 211 -13.51 12.46 -1.31
C ARG A 211 -14.43 11.36 -1.85
N TYR A 212 -13.99 10.10 -1.80
CA TYR A 212 -14.76 8.96 -2.31
C TYR A 212 -15.95 8.55 -1.42
N PHE A 213 -15.93 8.89 -0.13
CA PHE A 213 -16.99 8.52 0.83
C PHE A 213 -18.00 9.63 1.10
N ASN A 214 -17.67 10.92 0.83
CA ASN A 214 -18.57 12.05 1.08
C ASN A 214 -19.10 12.73 -0.19
N GLU A 215 -18.46 12.61 -1.36
CA GLU A 215 -19.01 13.17 -2.60
C GLU A 215 -20.13 12.25 -3.13
N ASP A 216 -21.38 12.67 -2.94
CA ASP A 216 -22.53 12.11 -3.67
C ASP A 216 -22.50 12.67 -5.11
N TYR A 217 -21.74 12.07 -6.01
CA TYR A 217 -21.84 12.36 -7.45
C TYR A 217 -23.17 11.81 -7.99
N PHE A 218 -24.27 12.45 -7.62
CA PHE A 218 -25.61 12.19 -8.12
C PHE A 218 -26.03 13.31 -9.08
N ILE A 219 -25.17 13.62 -10.05
CA ILE A 219 -25.55 14.55 -11.12
C ILE A 219 -25.83 13.67 -12.35
N TYR A 220 -27.11 13.48 -12.66
CA TYR A 220 -27.65 12.76 -13.84
C TYR A 220 -27.71 11.22 -13.83
N GLY A 221 -28.18 10.61 -12.73
CA GLY A 221 -28.76 9.26 -12.80
C GLY A 221 -27.80 8.12 -13.21
N GLN A 222 -26.49 8.34 -13.18
CA GLN A 222 -25.51 7.30 -13.45
C GLN A 222 -24.86 6.80 -12.18
N SER A 223 -24.97 5.48 -12.04
CA SER A 223 -24.45 4.62 -11.01
C SER A 223 -23.01 4.96 -10.66
N TRP A 224 -22.75 5.00 -9.36
CA TRP A 224 -21.56 4.46 -8.69
C TRP A 224 -20.34 4.35 -9.59
N GLN A 225 -19.29 5.10 -9.29
CA GLN A 225 -17.95 4.66 -9.66
C GLN A 225 -17.90 3.16 -9.24
N THR A 226 -17.85 2.26 -10.22
CA THR A 226 -17.77 0.81 -9.99
C THR A 226 -16.50 0.32 -10.64
N LEU A 227 -15.74 -0.48 -9.91
CA LEU A 227 -14.55 -1.12 -10.42
C LEU A 227 -14.81 -2.63 -10.42
N TYR A 228 -14.30 -3.31 -11.44
CA TYR A 228 -14.44 -4.74 -11.59
C TYR A 228 -13.31 -5.42 -10.82
N PHE A 229 -13.67 -6.28 -9.87
CA PHE A 229 -12.74 -7.13 -9.12
C PHE A 229 -12.97 -8.58 -9.55
N TYR A 230 -12.07 -9.14 -10.37
CA TYR A 230 -12.29 -10.44 -11.04
C TYR A 230 -13.66 -10.51 -11.75
N ASP A 231 -13.96 -9.50 -12.58
CA ASP A 231 -15.23 -9.33 -13.32
C ASP A 231 -16.48 -9.13 -12.43
N VAL A 232 -16.35 -9.10 -11.11
CA VAL A 232 -17.42 -8.74 -10.20
C VAL A 232 -17.49 -7.22 -10.06
N LYS A 233 -18.63 -6.62 -10.43
CA LYS A 233 -18.88 -5.18 -10.23
C LYS A 233 -18.94 -4.87 -8.74
N ALA A 234 -18.01 -4.05 -8.25
CA ALA A 234 -17.99 -3.58 -6.87
C ALA A 234 -17.89 -2.05 -6.80
N PRO A 235 -18.61 -1.39 -5.88
CA PRO A 235 -18.44 0.04 -5.64
C PRO A 235 -17.05 0.34 -5.04
N TYR A 236 -16.45 1.49 -5.40
CA TYR A 236 -15.08 1.85 -4.94
C TYR A 236 -14.94 1.83 -3.42
N TYR A 237 -15.98 2.20 -2.67
CA TYR A 237 -15.89 2.23 -1.21
C TYR A 237 -15.66 0.83 -0.62
N LEU A 238 -16.23 -0.24 -1.19
CA LEU A 238 -15.98 -1.60 -0.74
C LEU A 238 -14.54 -2.04 -1.04
N LEU A 239 -13.99 -1.64 -2.19
CA LEU A 239 -12.60 -1.92 -2.53
C LEU A 239 -11.61 -1.18 -1.64
N ILE A 240 -11.89 0.09 -1.33
CA ILE A 240 -11.10 0.86 -0.36
C ILE A 240 -11.14 0.16 0.99
N LEU A 241 -12.33 -0.24 1.48
CA LEU A 241 -12.45 -0.99 2.73
C LEU A 241 -11.70 -2.34 2.69
N LEU A 242 -11.71 -3.03 1.55
CA LEU A 242 -11.01 -4.30 1.37
C LEU A 242 -9.49 -4.09 1.42
N VAL A 243 -8.95 -3.07 0.74
CA VAL A 243 -7.53 -2.71 0.80
C VAL A 243 -7.14 -2.26 2.21
N MET A 244 -7.98 -1.48 2.88
CA MET A 244 -7.76 -1.10 4.28
C MET A 244 -7.77 -2.32 5.21
N ALA A 245 -8.74 -3.22 5.07
CA ALA A 245 -8.81 -4.45 5.85
C ALA A 245 -7.57 -5.33 5.63
N PHE A 246 -7.16 -5.50 4.38
CA PHE A 246 -5.95 -6.23 4.02
C PHE A 246 -4.70 -5.64 4.70
N THR A 247 -4.50 -4.33 4.55
CA THR A 247 -3.35 -3.62 5.14
C THR A 247 -3.39 -3.65 6.67
N GLY A 248 -4.56 -3.47 7.28
CA GLY A 248 -4.74 -3.51 8.73
C GLY A 248 -4.45 -4.89 9.33
N VAL A 249 -5.00 -5.95 8.73
CA VAL A 249 -4.77 -7.34 9.18
C VAL A 249 -3.29 -7.70 9.10
N TRP A 250 -2.65 -7.42 7.97
CA TRP A 250 -1.23 -7.73 7.79
C TRP A 250 -0.30 -6.85 8.62
N ALA A 251 -0.66 -5.58 8.85
CA ALA A 251 0.05 -4.74 9.80
C ALA A 251 -0.05 -5.31 11.23
N PHE A 252 -1.22 -5.78 11.66
CA PHE A 252 -1.38 -6.39 12.98
C PHE A 252 -0.58 -7.69 13.11
N ILE A 253 -0.67 -8.59 12.12
CA ILE A 253 0.14 -9.83 12.08
C ILE A 253 1.63 -9.48 12.09
N GLY A 254 2.04 -8.46 11.32
CA GLY A 254 3.40 -7.93 11.31
C GLY A 254 3.84 -7.41 12.67
N ALA A 255 2.97 -6.69 13.38
CA ALA A 255 3.26 -6.18 14.73
C ALA A 255 3.47 -7.33 15.72
N VAL A 256 2.59 -8.33 15.72
CA VAL A 256 2.74 -9.55 16.54
C VAL A 256 4.06 -10.26 16.21
N ARG A 257 4.42 -10.35 14.93
CA ARG A 257 5.66 -10.96 14.48
C ARG A 257 6.89 -10.19 14.97
N MET A 258 6.87 -8.86 14.94
CA MET A 258 7.96 -8.02 15.44
C MET A 258 8.10 -8.12 16.97
N ILE A 259 6.98 -8.18 17.70
CA ILE A 259 6.98 -8.42 19.14
C ILE A 259 7.58 -9.79 19.45
N LYS A 260 7.16 -10.82 18.71
CA LYS A 260 7.68 -12.19 18.83
C LYS A 260 9.19 -12.23 18.58
N ALA A 261 9.68 -11.48 17.58
CA ALA A 261 11.11 -11.33 17.31
C ALA A 261 11.86 -10.64 18.46
N SER A 262 11.25 -9.60 19.07
CA SER A 262 11.83 -8.90 20.22
C SER A 262 11.92 -9.77 21.48
N GLN A 263 11.07 -10.79 21.59
CA GLN A 263 11.09 -11.83 22.63
C GLN A 263 11.98 -13.03 22.26
N LEU A 264 12.74 -12.96 21.15
CA LEU A 264 13.64 -14.02 20.67
C LEU A 264 12.94 -15.36 20.35
N ILE A 265 11.63 -15.34 20.10
CA ILE A 265 10.88 -16.55 19.74
C ILE A 265 11.02 -16.76 18.22
N PRO A 266 11.37 -17.97 17.74
CA PRO A 266 11.61 -18.24 16.33
C PRO A 266 10.40 -17.89 15.45
N LEU A 267 10.68 -17.20 14.35
CA LEU A 267 9.68 -16.78 13.38
C LEU A 267 9.51 -17.87 12.33
N ALA A 268 8.26 -18.23 12.06
CA ALA A 268 7.96 -19.09 10.92
C ALA A 268 7.95 -18.28 9.62
N SER A 269 8.31 -18.91 8.50
CA SER A 269 8.33 -18.29 7.17
C SER A 269 6.95 -18.22 6.52
N TRP A 270 6.07 -19.19 6.80
CA TRP A 270 4.75 -19.30 6.16
C TRP A 270 3.87 -18.04 6.23
N PRO A 271 3.88 -17.19 7.28
CA PRO A 271 3.09 -15.96 7.26
C PRO A 271 3.57 -14.96 6.22
N ALA A 272 4.88 -14.93 5.90
CA ALA A 272 5.38 -14.12 4.79
C ALA A 272 4.90 -14.67 3.45
N TRP A 273 4.85 -16.00 3.29
CA TRP A 273 4.36 -16.62 2.06
C TRP A 273 2.89 -16.31 1.82
N LEU A 274 2.06 -16.43 2.85
CA LEU A 274 0.65 -16.05 2.77
C LEU A 274 0.47 -14.56 2.49
N PHE A 275 1.33 -13.69 3.03
CA PHE A 275 1.29 -12.25 2.70
C PHE A 275 1.48 -12.02 1.21
N PHE A 276 2.52 -12.60 0.61
CA PHE A 276 2.76 -12.45 -0.83
C PHE A 276 1.62 -13.04 -1.67
N VAL A 277 1.13 -14.23 -1.33
CA VAL A 277 -0.01 -14.85 -2.05
C VAL A 277 -1.26 -13.98 -1.97
N THR A 278 -1.62 -13.50 -0.78
CA THR A 278 -2.84 -12.70 -0.61
C THR A 278 -2.69 -11.28 -1.17
N ALA A 279 -1.49 -10.68 -1.12
CA ALA A 279 -1.18 -9.41 -1.77
C ALA A 279 -1.31 -9.51 -3.29
N GLU A 280 -0.84 -10.61 -3.88
CA GLU A 280 -0.95 -10.86 -5.32
C GLU A 280 -2.39 -11.07 -5.76
N VAL A 281 -3.18 -11.85 -5.02
CA VAL A 281 -4.61 -12.02 -5.30
C VAL A 281 -5.34 -10.67 -5.27
N LEU A 282 -4.99 -9.79 -4.32
CA LEU A 282 -5.54 -8.45 -4.22
C LEU A 282 -5.11 -7.56 -5.41
N LEU A 283 -3.82 -7.52 -5.70
CA LEU A 283 -3.24 -6.68 -6.75
C LEU A 283 -3.77 -7.06 -8.14
N VAL A 284 -3.81 -8.35 -8.46
CA VAL A 284 -4.37 -8.87 -9.72
C VAL A 284 -5.86 -8.55 -9.82
N GLY A 285 -6.61 -8.72 -8.74
CA GLY A 285 -8.05 -8.41 -8.72
C GLY A 285 -8.34 -6.93 -8.93
N LEU A 286 -7.54 -6.02 -8.38
CA LEU A 286 -7.67 -4.58 -8.57
C LEU A 286 -7.34 -4.13 -10.00
N LEU A 287 -6.47 -4.85 -10.70
CA LEU A 287 -5.98 -4.53 -12.04
C LEU A 287 -6.67 -5.35 -13.15
N TRP A 288 -7.72 -6.09 -12.82
CA TRP A 288 -8.36 -7.08 -13.69
C TRP A 288 -8.95 -6.53 -15.00
N GLY A 289 -9.02 -7.43 -15.99
CA GLY A 289 -9.23 -7.31 -17.44
C GLY A 289 -10.11 -6.21 -18.04
N GLU A 290 -11.22 -5.81 -17.41
CA GLU A 290 -12.09 -4.75 -17.94
C GLU A 290 -12.45 -3.73 -16.85
N GLN A 291 -11.92 -2.50 -16.95
CA GLN A 291 -12.39 -1.38 -16.15
C GLN A 291 -13.20 -0.45 -17.05
N LYS A 292 -14.52 -0.58 -17.02
CA LYS A 292 -15.46 0.30 -17.70
C LYS A 292 -16.02 1.31 -16.70
N VAL A 293 -15.59 2.57 -16.76
CA VAL A 293 -16.28 3.67 -16.07
C VAL A 293 -17.23 4.31 -17.08
N LEU A 294 -18.53 4.16 -16.84
CA LEU A 294 -19.58 4.78 -17.63
C LEU A 294 -19.72 6.23 -17.17
N VAL A 295 -19.50 7.19 -18.07
CA VAL A 295 -19.69 8.62 -17.78
C VAL A 295 -20.75 9.20 -18.73
N HIS A 296 -21.80 9.81 -18.15
CA HIS A 296 -22.81 10.58 -18.89
C HIS A 296 -22.29 11.97 -19.21
N TYR A 297 -22.45 12.42 -20.45
CA TYR A 297 -22.33 13.81 -20.82
C TYR A 297 -23.62 14.28 -21.49
N GLY A 298 -24.47 15.00 -20.75
CA GLY A 298 -25.65 15.69 -21.30
C GLY A 298 -26.85 14.78 -21.63
N SER A 299 -27.84 15.34 -22.31
CA SER A 299 -29.12 14.69 -22.67
C SER A 299 -29.03 13.66 -23.79
N ASP A 300 -27.89 13.56 -24.46
CA ASP A 300 -27.69 12.67 -25.59
C ASP A 300 -27.01 11.37 -25.16
N THR A 301 -27.46 10.26 -25.75
CA THR A 301 -27.18 8.85 -25.41
C THR A 301 -25.73 8.39 -25.60
N ASN A 302 -24.75 9.30 -25.57
CA ASN A 302 -23.34 8.99 -25.77
C ASN A 302 -22.68 8.66 -24.42
N TRP A 303 -22.49 7.37 -24.18
CA TRP A 303 -21.73 6.85 -23.05
C TRP A 303 -20.25 6.86 -23.41
N ILE A 304 -19.43 7.58 -22.65
CA ILE A 304 -17.96 7.53 -22.82
C ILE A 304 -17.41 6.54 -21.78
N GLU A 305 -16.80 5.47 -22.26
CA GLU A 305 -16.11 4.48 -21.42
C GLU A 305 -14.71 5.01 -21.07
N TYR A 306 -14.51 5.50 -19.84
CA TYR A 306 -13.18 5.78 -19.32
C TYR A 306 -12.66 4.57 -18.56
N GLY A 307 -11.53 4.02 -18.97
CA GLY A 307 -10.87 2.90 -18.30
C GLY A 307 -9.37 3.13 -18.24
N THR A 308 -8.71 2.58 -17.23
CA THR A 308 -7.24 2.53 -17.26
C THR A 308 -6.82 1.53 -18.35
N PRO A 309 -6.00 1.94 -19.35
CA PRO A 309 -5.58 1.05 -20.42
C PRO A 309 -4.88 -0.20 -19.86
N ALA A 310 -5.03 -1.35 -20.52
CA ALA A 310 -4.42 -2.61 -20.08
C ALA A 310 -2.91 -2.49 -19.85
N VAL A 311 -2.19 -1.77 -20.72
CA VAL A 311 -0.75 -1.46 -20.53
C VAL A 311 -0.50 -0.75 -19.22
N VAL A 312 -1.26 0.29 -18.90
CA VAL A 312 -1.05 1.07 -17.68
C VAL A 312 -1.23 0.19 -16.45
N ARG A 313 -2.23 -0.69 -16.46
CA ARG A 313 -2.46 -1.68 -15.39
C ARG A 313 -1.31 -2.68 -15.28
N LEU A 314 -0.81 -3.20 -16.40
CA LEU A 314 0.37 -4.07 -16.45
C LEU A 314 1.61 -3.37 -15.88
N LEU A 315 1.86 -2.11 -16.24
CA LEU A 315 2.99 -1.34 -15.74
C LEU A 315 2.89 -1.08 -14.24
N ILE A 316 1.69 -0.77 -13.73
CA ILE A 316 1.43 -0.64 -12.29
C ILE A 316 1.75 -1.97 -11.57
N TYR A 317 1.30 -3.09 -12.14
CA TYR A 317 1.58 -4.43 -11.61
C TYR A 317 3.09 -4.71 -11.53
N LEU A 318 3.81 -4.51 -12.64
CA LEU A 318 5.26 -4.71 -12.72
C LEU A 318 6.00 -3.82 -11.73
N PHE A 319 5.60 -2.55 -11.59
CA PHE A 319 6.22 -1.62 -10.65
C PHE A 319 6.10 -2.10 -9.20
N PHE A 320 4.88 -2.46 -8.76
CA PHE A 320 4.65 -2.90 -7.40
C PHE A 320 5.41 -4.19 -7.07
N ASN A 321 5.41 -5.16 -7.99
CA ASN A 321 6.13 -6.41 -7.81
C ASN A 321 7.64 -6.22 -7.80
N TRP A 322 8.17 -5.45 -8.76
CA TRP A 322 9.60 -5.13 -8.81
C TRP A 322 10.05 -4.40 -7.54
N ALA A 323 9.28 -3.42 -7.06
CA ALA A 323 9.60 -2.67 -5.84
C ALA A 323 9.53 -3.57 -4.60
N ALA A 324 8.50 -4.40 -4.47
CA ALA A 324 8.33 -5.31 -3.34
C ALA A 324 9.47 -6.34 -3.26
N LEU A 325 9.85 -6.95 -4.38
CA LEU A 325 10.95 -7.91 -4.46
C LEU A 325 12.31 -7.24 -4.20
N THR A 326 12.51 -6.02 -4.68
CA THR A 326 13.73 -5.24 -4.41
C THR A 326 13.88 -4.90 -2.93
N ILE A 327 12.79 -4.48 -2.26
CA ILE A 327 12.78 -4.23 -0.81
C ILE A 327 13.03 -5.52 -0.03
N LEU A 328 12.41 -6.62 -0.45
CA LEU A 328 12.62 -7.95 0.15
C LEU A 328 14.09 -8.37 0.02
N ALA A 329 14.69 -8.23 -1.17
CA ALA A 329 16.11 -8.49 -1.40
C ALA A 329 17.00 -7.66 -0.47
N GLY A 330 16.72 -6.35 -0.34
CA GLY A 330 17.41 -5.47 0.61
C GLY A 330 17.35 -5.94 2.06
N SER A 331 16.19 -6.44 2.48
CA SER A 331 15.98 -6.95 3.85
C SER A 331 16.67 -8.29 4.15
N ILE A 332 16.89 -9.11 3.10
CA ILE A 332 17.50 -10.44 3.21
C ILE A 332 19.03 -10.39 3.00
N ALA A 333 19.53 -9.32 2.39
CA ALA A 333 20.92 -9.18 1.99
C ALA A 333 21.91 -9.50 3.13
N LEU A 334 22.87 -10.36 2.82
CA LEU A 334 23.83 -10.89 3.80
C LEU A 334 25.09 -10.03 3.83
N GLY A 335 25.39 -9.47 5.00
CA GLY A 335 26.68 -8.84 5.27
C GLY A 335 27.79 -9.85 5.52
N ARG A 336 29.04 -9.39 5.50
CA ARG A 336 30.24 -10.24 5.77
C ARG A 336 30.13 -11.05 7.06
N GLY A 337 29.61 -10.48 8.14
CA GLY A 337 29.44 -11.18 9.43
C GLY A 337 28.52 -12.40 9.33
N ARG A 338 27.35 -12.24 8.69
CA ARG A 338 26.39 -13.36 8.49
C ARG A 338 26.91 -14.43 7.54
N LEU A 339 27.73 -14.05 6.57
CA LEU A 339 28.38 -15.01 5.66
C LEU A 339 29.46 -15.83 6.36
N ARG A 340 30.23 -15.23 7.29
CA ARG A 340 31.18 -15.95 8.13
C ARG A 340 30.49 -17.05 8.93
N GLU A 341 29.36 -16.71 9.56
CA GLU A 341 28.53 -17.67 10.29
C GLU A 341 27.96 -18.77 9.38
N TRP A 342 27.54 -18.40 8.15
CA TRP A 342 27.13 -19.38 7.15
C TRP A 342 28.25 -20.40 6.89
N TRP A 343 29.50 -19.97 6.71
CA TRP A 343 30.60 -20.86 6.34
C TRP A 343 31.29 -21.54 7.51
N SER A 344 31.16 -21.01 8.72
CA SER A 344 31.81 -21.56 9.93
C SER A 344 31.54 -23.07 10.08
N VAL A 345 32.59 -23.87 10.17
CA VAL A 345 32.47 -25.34 10.36
C VAL A 345 31.97 -25.68 11.77
N ALA A 346 32.06 -24.73 12.70
CA ALA A 346 31.60 -24.84 14.08
C ALA A 346 30.13 -25.31 14.15
N GLN A 347 29.90 -26.43 14.84
CA GLN A 347 28.56 -26.97 15.14
C GLN A 347 27.87 -26.23 16.30
N ASP A 348 28.19 -24.95 16.47
CA ASP A 348 27.56 -24.15 17.50
C ASP A 348 26.05 -24.04 17.23
N PRO A 349 25.19 -24.20 18.25
CA PRO A 349 23.75 -24.14 18.07
C PRO A 349 23.28 -22.81 17.44
N LEU A 350 24.06 -21.73 17.62
CA LEU A 350 23.80 -20.42 17.02
C LEU A 350 24.06 -20.40 15.50
N SER A 351 25.14 -21.03 15.02
CA SER A 351 25.49 -21.07 13.59
C SER A 351 24.48 -21.92 12.80
N ILE A 352 24.01 -23.03 13.40
CA ILE A 352 22.96 -23.89 12.84
C ILE A 352 21.64 -23.10 12.71
N PHE A 353 21.29 -22.33 13.73
CA PHE A 353 20.08 -21.49 13.71
C PHE A 353 20.15 -20.42 12.61
N GLN A 354 21.27 -19.70 12.51
CA GLN A 354 21.47 -18.65 11.50
C GLN A 354 21.43 -19.23 10.08
N ARG A 355 22.07 -20.38 9.81
CA ARG A 355 21.97 -21.06 8.50
C ARG A 355 20.53 -21.39 8.13
N LYS A 356 19.72 -21.85 9.08
CA LYS A 356 18.30 -22.14 8.87
C LYS A 356 17.50 -20.88 8.54
N GLU A 357 17.78 -19.77 9.26
CA GLU A 357 17.17 -18.46 8.98
C GLU A 357 17.50 -17.99 7.57
N ILE A 358 18.75 -18.10 7.13
CA ILE A 358 19.13 -17.62 5.81
C ILE A 358 18.51 -18.49 4.69
N LYS A 359 18.52 -19.83 4.84
CA LYS A 359 17.80 -20.72 3.90
C LYS A 359 16.32 -20.35 3.78
N SER A 360 15.67 -20.08 4.92
CA SER A 360 14.28 -19.65 4.97
C SER A 360 14.05 -18.32 4.23
N SER A 361 14.97 -17.36 4.35
CA SER A 361 14.90 -16.09 3.65
C SER A 361 15.03 -16.24 2.14
N VAL A 362 16.00 -17.02 1.67
CA VAL A 362 16.18 -17.32 0.23
C VAL A 362 14.93 -18.02 -0.33
N LEU A 363 14.38 -19.00 0.38
CA LEU A 363 13.15 -19.68 0.00
C LEU A 363 11.96 -18.71 -0.09
N THR A 364 11.86 -17.77 0.85
CA THR A 364 10.81 -16.74 0.84
C THR A 364 10.92 -15.81 -0.36
N PHE A 365 12.14 -15.44 -0.75
CA PHE A 365 12.37 -14.63 -1.95
C PHE A 365 11.98 -15.37 -3.24
N LEU A 366 12.41 -16.62 -3.40
CA LEU A 366 12.05 -17.44 -4.57
C LEU A 366 10.54 -17.68 -4.66
N LEU A 367 9.89 -17.90 -3.52
CA LEU A 367 8.44 -18.04 -3.48
C LEU A 367 7.75 -16.73 -3.87
N ALA A 368 8.19 -15.58 -3.34
CA ALA A 368 7.61 -14.29 -3.70
C ALA A 368 7.74 -14.00 -5.21
N LEU A 369 8.91 -14.30 -5.81
CA LEU A 369 9.11 -14.19 -7.25
C LEU A 369 8.18 -15.13 -8.02
N GLY A 370 8.05 -16.40 -7.60
CA GLY A 370 7.13 -17.35 -8.23
C GLY A 370 5.66 -16.91 -8.16
N VAL A 371 5.23 -16.35 -7.02
CA VAL A 371 3.86 -15.82 -6.87
C VAL A 371 3.67 -14.60 -7.79
N ALA A 372 4.64 -13.69 -7.89
CA ALA A 372 4.59 -12.55 -8.82
C ALA A 372 4.48 -13.00 -10.28
N GLU A 373 5.22 -14.02 -10.70
CA GLU A 373 5.10 -14.56 -12.07
C GLU A 373 3.71 -15.19 -12.31
N THR A 374 3.15 -15.88 -11.33
CA THR A 374 1.79 -16.44 -11.45
C THR A 374 0.71 -15.35 -11.49
N GLY A 375 0.87 -14.27 -10.73
CA GLY A 375 -0.03 -13.12 -10.77
C GLY A 375 0.06 -12.40 -12.11
N LEU A 376 1.27 -12.21 -12.64
CA LEU A 376 1.52 -11.62 -13.96
C LEU A 376 0.82 -12.41 -15.06
N PHE A 377 0.95 -13.74 -15.05
CA PHE A 377 0.28 -14.61 -16.01
C PHE A 377 -1.24 -14.49 -15.92
N THR A 378 -1.78 -14.49 -14.70
CA THR A 378 -3.23 -14.39 -14.46
C THR A 378 -3.78 -13.05 -14.95
N LEU A 379 -3.06 -11.95 -14.66
CA LEU A 379 -3.40 -10.61 -15.12
C LEU A 379 -3.31 -10.50 -16.65
N TRP A 380 -2.23 -11.00 -17.25
CA TRP A 380 -2.05 -11.02 -18.71
C TRP A 380 -3.19 -11.77 -19.41
N LYS A 381 -3.59 -12.93 -18.86
CA LYS A 381 -4.71 -13.72 -19.36
C LYS A 381 -6.05 -12.97 -19.25
N SER A 382 -6.23 -12.15 -18.22
CA SER A 382 -7.45 -11.33 -18.08
C SER A 382 -7.62 -10.31 -19.21
N PHE A 383 -6.53 -9.86 -19.82
CA PHE A 383 -6.57 -8.98 -21.00
C PHE A 383 -6.83 -9.74 -22.31
N HIS A 384 -6.64 -11.06 -22.30
CA HIS A 384 -6.70 -11.96 -23.47
C HIS A 384 -7.73 -13.09 -23.29
N PRO A 385 -9.03 -12.78 -23.12
CA PRO A 385 -10.06 -13.80 -22.85
C PRO A 385 -10.27 -14.79 -24.00
N SER A 386 -9.90 -14.43 -25.24
CA SER A 386 -9.96 -15.29 -26.43
C SER A 386 -8.70 -16.14 -26.65
N ALA A 387 -7.64 -15.95 -25.87
CA ALA A 387 -6.46 -16.80 -25.93
C ALA A 387 -6.76 -18.14 -25.23
N GLY A 388 -7.23 -19.12 -26.00
CA GLY A 388 -7.34 -20.50 -25.54
C GLY A 388 -5.99 -21.03 -25.03
N PHE A 389 -6.01 -22.04 -24.18
CA PHE A 389 -4.79 -22.64 -23.62
C PHE A 389 -3.81 -23.21 -24.67
N VAL A 390 -4.23 -23.36 -25.94
CA VAL A 390 -3.48 -24.09 -26.97
C VAL A 390 -3.52 -23.48 -28.39
N ASP A 391 -4.34 -22.46 -28.72
CA ASP A 391 -4.43 -22.03 -30.13
C ASP A 391 -3.41 -20.96 -30.57
N GLU A 392 -2.34 -21.47 -31.19
CA GLU A 392 -1.68 -21.04 -32.42
C GLU A 392 -2.06 -19.65 -33.01
N ARG A 393 -1.66 -18.60 -32.31
CA ARG A 393 -0.89 -17.54 -32.97
C ARG A 393 0.36 -17.32 -32.14
N LEU A 394 1.51 -17.64 -32.73
CA LEU A 394 2.86 -17.44 -32.17
C LEU A 394 3.14 -16.03 -31.62
N PHE A 395 2.20 -15.09 -31.75
CA PHE A 395 2.25 -13.73 -31.21
C PHE A 395 1.53 -13.54 -29.86
N GLY A 396 0.58 -14.40 -29.47
CA GLY A 396 -0.08 -14.29 -28.15
C GLY A 396 0.84 -14.71 -27.01
N PHE A 397 1.54 -15.83 -27.16
CA PHE A 397 2.61 -16.24 -26.24
C PHE A 397 3.87 -15.33 -26.30
N SER A 398 3.99 -14.44 -27.31
CA SER A 398 5.24 -13.71 -27.55
C SER A 398 5.44 -12.48 -26.69
N SER A 399 4.41 -11.85 -26.11
CA SER A 399 4.60 -10.69 -25.23
C SER A 399 4.77 -11.11 -23.76
N PHE A 400 4.02 -12.12 -23.29
CA PHE A 400 4.11 -12.58 -21.90
C PHE A 400 5.49 -13.13 -21.54
N VAL A 401 5.99 -14.13 -22.30
CA VAL A 401 7.24 -14.83 -21.94
C VAL A 401 8.43 -13.88 -21.81
N PRO A 402 8.64 -12.91 -22.72
CA PRO A 402 9.72 -11.95 -22.58
C PRO A 402 9.52 -10.95 -21.44
N ILE A 403 8.28 -10.56 -21.13
CA ILE A 403 7.99 -9.65 -20.00
C ILE A 403 8.24 -10.37 -18.66
N ALA A 404 7.77 -11.60 -18.52
CA ALA A 404 8.04 -12.46 -17.37
C ALA A 404 9.55 -12.70 -17.20
N PHE A 405 10.23 -13.08 -18.28
CA PHE A 405 11.68 -13.25 -18.26
C PHE A 405 12.41 -11.97 -17.87
N GLY A 406 12.02 -10.81 -18.42
CA GLY A 406 12.63 -9.53 -18.07
C GLY A 406 12.39 -9.13 -16.61
N LEU A 407 11.19 -9.35 -16.06
CA LEU A 407 10.92 -9.16 -14.64
C LEU A 407 11.84 -10.03 -13.77
N ALA A 408 11.91 -11.34 -14.04
CA ALA A 408 12.75 -12.26 -13.30
C ALA A 408 14.24 -11.90 -13.38
N VAL A 409 14.75 -11.60 -14.59
CA VAL A 409 16.15 -11.25 -14.81
C VAL A 409 16.50 -9.94 -14.10
N THR A 410 15.67 -8.91 -14.22
CA THR A 410 15.93 -7.61 -13.57
C THR A 410 15.90 -7.73 -12.06
N VAL A 411 14.91 -8.43 -11.49
CA VAL A 411 14.81 -8.66 -10.03
C VAL A 411 16.01 -9.45 -9.51
N LEU A 412 16.43 -10.51 -10.21
CA LEU A 412 17.60 -11.31 -9.82
C LEU A 412 18.91 -10.51 -9.92
N SER A 413 19.04 -9.68 -10.96
CA SER A 413 20.19 -8.79 -11.16
C SER A 413 20.31 -7.75 -10.04
N VAL A 414 19.19 -7.10 -9.71
CA VAL A 414 19.09 -6.15 -8.60
C VAL A 414 19.42 -6.82 -7.28
N THR A 415 18.93 -8.04 -7.06
CA THR A 415 19.23 -8.82 -5.85
C THR A 415 20.73 -9.13 -5.74
N ALA A 416 21.37 -9.55 -6.84
CA ALA A 416 22.82 -9.78 -6.89
C ALA A 416 23.60 -8.49 -6.61
N PHE A 417 23.16 -7.36 -7.16
CA PHE A 417 23.78 -6.05 -6.93
C PHE A 417 23.63 -5.58 -5.48
N ILE A 418 22.43 -5.70 -4.89
CA ILE A 418 22.18 -5.41 -3.47
C ILE A 418 23.07 -6.28 -2.58
N GLN A 419 23.19 -7.56 -2.90
CA GLN A 419 24.05 -8.50 -2.19
C GLN A 419 25.52 -8.10 -2.30
N TYR A 420 25.97 -7.67 -3.48
CA TYR A 420 27.31 -7.10 -3.68
C TYR A 420 27.55 -5.88 -2.77
N CYS A 421 26.61 -4.94 -2.72
CA CYS A 421 26.70 -3.77 -1.86
C CYS A 421 26.69 -4.14 -0.36
N ALA A 422 25.91 -5.14 0.05
CA ALA A 422 25.85 -5.63 1.43
C ALA A 422 27.17 -6.25 1.91
N MET A 423 27.96 -6.82 0.99
CA MET A 423 29.28 -7.39 1.28
C MET A 423 30.42 -6.34 1.38
N GLN A 424 30.13 -5.07 1.13
CA GLN A 424 31.09 -3.98 1.33
C GLN A 424 31.23 -3.60 2.80
N ARG A 425 32.37 -3.01 3.18
CA ARG A 425 32.66 -2.61 4.58
C ARG A 425 31.76 -1.48 5.12
N PHE A 426 30.90 -0.89 4.29
CA PHE A 426 30.03 0.23 4.68
C PHE A 426 28.82 -0.26 5.50
N ARG A 427 28.59 0.37 6.66
CA ARG A 427 27.46 0.07 7.58
C ARG A 427 26.05 0.22 6.96
N ILE A 428 25.92 0.79 5.76
CA ILE A 428 24.65 1.10 5.07
C ILE A 428 24.43 0.18 3.84
N GLY A 429 25.35 -0.75 3.56
CA GLY A 429 25.54 -1.40 2.25
C GLY A 429 24.29 -1.89 1.51
N ALA A 430 23.42 -2.69 2.15
CA ALA A 430 22.25 -3.27 1.49
C ALA A 430 21.20 -2.21 1.05
N TRP A 431 20.87 -1.27 1.94
CA TRP A 431 19.90 -0.21 1.64
C TRP A 431 20.45 0.85 0.69
N ALA A 432 21.77 1.09 0.71
CA ALA A 432 22.42 1.89 -0.32
C ALA A 432 22.30 1.21 -1.71
N GLY A 433 22.46 -0.12 -1.78
CA GLY A 433 22.22 -0.89 -3.00
C GLY A 433 20.78 -0.79 -3.50
N VAL A 434 19.79 -0.91 -2.61
CA VAL A 434 18.37 -0.70 -2.94
C VAL A 434 18.13 0.70 -3.51
N MET A 435 18.63 1.74 -2.85
CA MET A 435 18.45 3.12 -3.30
C MET A 435 19.11 3.38 -4.65
N MET A 436 20.33 2.87 -4.85
CA MET A 436 21.03 2.98 -6.13
C MET A 436 20.27 2.27 -7.25
N ALA A 437 19.72 1.08 -7.00
CA ALA A 437 18.90 0.37 -7.97
C ALA A 437 17.65 1.19 -8.33
N VAL A 438 16.90 1.68 -7.33
CA VAL A 438 15.71 2.52 -7.57
C VAL A 438 16.05 3.76 -8.39
N VAL A 439 17.12 4.49 -8.03
CA VAL A 439 17.56 5.69 -8.78
C VAL A 439 17.98 5.34 -10.20
N PHE A 440 18.68 4.21 -10.40
CA PHE A 440 19.10 3.75 -11.72
C PHE A 440 17.90 3.45 -12.63
N TYR A 441 16.90 2.70 -12.15
CA TYR A 441 15.72 2.36 -12.95
C TYR A 441 14.79 3.56 -13.17
N LEU A 442 14.62 4.45 -12.18
CA LEU A 442 13.90 5.71 -12.37
C LEU A 442 14.62 6.60 -13.40
N GLY A 443 15.95 6.72 -13.29
CA GLY A 443 16.78 7.47 -14.24
C GLY A 443 16.69 6.91 -15.65
N ALA A 444 16.74 5.59 -15.82
CA ALA A 444 16.54 4.92 -17.11
C ALA A 444 15.14 5.17 -17.69
N GLY A 445 14.11 5.20 -16.83
CA GLY A 445 12.74 5.54 -17.24
C GLY A 445 12.59 7.00 -17.70
N VAL A 446 13.16 7.96 -16.96
CA VAL A 446 13.13 9.38 -17.31
C VAL A 446 13.95 9.64 -18.58
N ALA A 447 15.15 9.06 -18.69
CA ALA A 447 15.97 9.14 -19.90
C ALA A 447 15.20 8.58 -21.10
N GLY A 448 14.54 7.42 -20.94
CA GLY A 448 13.71 6.82 -21.97
C GLY A 448 12.50 7.66 -22.39
N ALA A 449 11.92 8.46 -21.48
CA ALA A 449 10.82 9.38 -21.79
C ALA A 449 11.30 10.68 -22.46
N MET A 450 12.55 11.10 -22.20
CA MET A 450 13.14 12.31 -22.79
C MET A 450 13.60 12.11 -24.23
N PHE A 451 13.93 10.89 -24.65
CA PHE A 451 14.18 10.59 -26.05
C PHE A 451 12.87 10.19 -26.74
N GLU A 452 12.48 10.92 -27.79
CA GLU A 452 11.17 10.79 -28.44
C GLU A 452 10.85 9.38 -29.00
N THR A 453 11.88 8.55 -29.15
CA THR A 453 11.81 7.12 -29.50
C THR A 453 11.84 6.25 -28.23
N GLN A 454 10.72 5.61 -27.90
CA GLN A 454 10.60 4.62 -26.81
C GLN A 454 11.55 3.40 -26.97
N ASN A 455 12.26 3.30 -28.09
CA ASN A 455 13.11 2.19 -28.50
C ASN A 455 14.62 2.45 -28.30
N ASN A 456 15.01 3.44 -27.50
CA ASN A 456 16.42 3.68 -27.21
C ASN A 456 16.96 2.60 -26.27
N THR A 457 18.18 2.12 -26.50
CA THR A 457 18.83 1.05 -25.70
C THR A 457 18.79 1.34 -24.19
N VAL A 458 18.80 2.62 -23.79
CA VAL A 458 18.73 3.07 -22.40
C VAL A 458 17.32 2.91 -21.79
N SER A 459 16.25 3.10 -22.56
CA SER A 459 14.88 2.87 -22.08
C SER A 459 14.63 1.38 -21.87
N LEU A 460 15.14 0.52 -22.75
CA LEU A 460 14.98 -0.93 -22.69
C LEU A 460 15.68 -1.59 -21.48
N VAL A 461 16.56 -0.88 -20.78
CA VAL A 461 17.10 -1.32 -19.49
C VAL A 461 16.00 -1.35 -18.42
N ASN A 462 14.97 -0.51 -18.55
CA ASN A 462 13.87 -0.45 -17.60
C ASN A 462 12.81 -1.50 -17.94
N PRO A 463 12.50 -2.45 -17.03
CA PRO A 463 11.55 -3.54 -17.31
C PRO A 463 10.15 -3.03 -17.65
N MET A 464 9.76 -1.86 -17.14
CA MET A 464 8.48 -1.22 -17.46
C MET A 464 8.47 -0.65 -18.87
N ALA A 465 9.55 0.01 -19.30
CA ALA A 465 9.65 0.55 -20.66
C ALA A 465 9.80 -0.57 -21.69
N TYR A 466 10.53 -1.64 -21.35
CA TYR A 466 10.62 -2.84 -22.17
C TYR A 466 9.25 -3.52 -22.33
N ALA A 467 8.49 -3.70 -21.24
CA ALA A 467 7.14 -4.24 -21.31
C ALA A 467 6.19 -3.35 -22.13
N ALA A 468 6.25 -2.03 -21.95
CA ALA A 468 5.46 -1.10 -22.75
C ALA A 468 5.77 -1.19 -24.26
N ALA A 469 7.05 -1.31 -24.62
CA ALA A 469 7.48 -1.45 -26.01
C ALA A 469 7.04 -2.79 -26.62
N LEU A 470 7.11 -3.90 -25.85
CA LEU A 470 6.62 -5.20 -26.30
C LEU A 470 5.09 -5.25 -26.48
N CYS A 471 4.34 -4.41 -25.75
CA CYS A 471 2.89 -4.29 -25.91
C CYS A 471 2.50 -3.42 -27.12
N SER A 472 3.43 -2.65 -27.69
CA SER A 472 3.15 -1.84 -28.89
C SER A 472 2.94 -2.75 -30.10
N GLY A 473 1.69 -2.82 -30.58
CA GLY A 473 1.25 -3.76 -31.63
C GLY A 473 0.40 -4.93 -31.15
N ASP A 474 0.13 -5.07 -29.85
CA ASP A 474 -0.87 -6.01 -29.32
C ASP A 474 -2.26 -5.34 -29.32
N PRO A 475 -3.26 -5.84 -30.06
CA PRO A 475 -4.57 -5.18 -30.17
C PRO A 475 -5.36 -5.14 -28.84
N HIS A 476 -5.02 -5.98 -27.87
CA HIS A 476 -5.63 -5.97 -26.54
C HIS A 476 -4.88 -5.08 -25.54
N MET A 477 -3.62 -4.76 -25.86
CA MET A 477 -2.74 -3.96 -25.02
C MET A 477 -2.16 -2.73 -25.74
N ASP A 478 -2.72 -2.25 -26.84
CA ASP A 478 -2.23 -1.00 -27.45
C ASP A 478 -3.01 0.20 -26.91
N ALA A 479 -2.29 1.13 -26.27
CA ALA A 479 -2.87 2.37 -25.76
C ALA A 479 -3.38 3.29 -26.89
N GLU A 480 -2.83 3.20 -28.10
CA GLU A 480 -3.32 3.95 -29.26
C GLU A 480 -4.58 3.34 -29.86
N GLU A 481 -4.70 2.02 -29.91
CA GLU A 481 -5.94 1.36 -30.34
C GLU A 481 -7.08 1.64 -29.36
N TYR A 482 -6.78 1.68 -28.06
CA TYR A 482 -7.72 2.14 -27.03
C TYR A 482 -8.18 3.59 -27.28
N ARG A 483 -7.27 4.53 -27.57
CA ARG A 483 -7.65 5.92 -27.93
C ARG A 483 -8.48 5.97 -29.21
N ARG A 484 -8.11 5.22 -30.25
CA ARG A 484 -8.86 5.18 -31.52
C ARG A 484 -10.29 4.65 -31.36
N LYS A 485 -10.51 3.76 -30.40
CA LYS A 485 -11.80 3.09 -30.17
C LYS A 485 -12.72 3.85 -29.21
N PHE A 486 -12.18 4.67 -28.30
CA PHE A 486 -12.93 5.26 -27.19
C PHE A 486 -12.78 6.78 -27.00
N GLU A 487 -11.88 7.49 -27.69
CA GLU A 487 -11.89 8.97 -27.72
C GLU A 487 -12.88 9.48 -28.79
N PRO A 488 -13.79 10.41 -28.47
CA PRO A 488 -14.69 10.99 -29.46
C PRO A 488 -13.88 11.72 -30.53
N GLN A 489 -14.00 11.30 -31.78
CA GLN A 489 -13.51 12.10 -32.89
C GLN A 489 -14.40 13.34 -32.99
N PRO A 490 -13.86 14.58 -32.89
CA PRO A 490 -14.66 15.77 -33.13
C PRO A 490 -15.14 15.74 -34.58
N GLU A 491 -16.46 15.64 -34.77
CA GLU A 491 -17.07 15.76 -36.09
C GLU A 491 -16.67 17.10 -36.71
N GLY A 492 -16.08 17.07 -37.90
CA GLY A 492 -15.82 18.27 -38.70
C GLY A 492 -14.39 18.83 -38.68
N ILE A 493 -13.44 18.26 -37.94
CA ILE A 493 -12.02 18.56 -38.14
C ILE A 493 -11.41 17.44 -38.97
N SER A 494 -11.29 17.65 -40.28
CA SER A 494 -10.32 16.87 -41.05
C SER A 494 -8.96 17.24 -40.49
N TYR A 495 -8.36 16.33 -39.72
CA TYR A 495 -6.95 16.41 -39.45
C TYR A 495 -6.27 16.28 -40.81
N SER A 496 -5.82 17.41 -41.35
CA SER A 496 -4.92 17.43 -42.50
C SER A 496 -3.80 16.42 -42.23
N SER A 497 -3.31 15.81 -43.30
CA SER A 497 -2.29 14.75 -43.36
C SER A 497 -0.93 15.11 -42.74
N ASN A 498 -0.87 16.14 -41.90
CA ASN A 498 0.27 16.55 -41.08
C ASN A 498 0.11 16.13 -39.61
N ARG A 499 -0.47 14.96 -39.32
CA ARG A 499 -0.08 14.26 -38.08
C ARG A 499 1.39 13.87 -38.26
N PRO A 500 2.27 14.07 -37.25
CA PRO A 500 3.66 13.61 -37.34
C PRO A 500 3.63 12.16 -37.83
N LYS A 501 4.40 11.87 -38.88
CA LYS A 501 4.53 10.55 -39.51
C LYS A 501 4.46 9.50 -38.40
N LEU A 502 3.57 8.52 -38.58
CA LEU A 502 3.41 7.36 -37.68
C LEU A 502 4.75 7.04 -37.05
N ARG A 503 4.83 7.07 -35.71
CA ARG A 503 5.94 6.46 -34.96
C ARG A 503 6.23 5.14 -35.66
N GLU A 504 7.41 5.00 -36.26
CA GLU A 504 7.87 3.70 -36.72
C GLU A 504 7.93 2.83 -35.47
N VAL A 505 6.87 2.07 -35.23
CA VAL A 505 6.84 1.02 -34.22
C VAL A 505 7.94 0.08 -34.69
N ALA A 506 9.09 0.12 -34.01
CA ALA A 506 10.18 -0.80 -34.30
C ALA A 506 9.62 -2.21 -34.26
N ASP A 507 10.04 -3.05 -35.21
CA ASP A 507 9.60 -4.44 -35.28
C ASP A 507 9.69 -5.06 -33.88
N PRO A 508 8.60 -5.58 -33.30
CA PRO A 508 8.59 -6.15 -31.94
C PRO A 508 9.67 -7.22 -31.75
N LYS A 509 10.10 -7.89 -32.83
CA LYS A 509 11.26 -8.82 -32.81
C LYS A 509 12.57 -8.11 -32.52
N THR A 510 12.77 -6.91 -33.05
CA THR A 510 13.96 -6.10 -32.80
C THR A 510 13.98 -5.63 -31.35
N VAL A 511 12.85 -5.15 -30.82
CA VAL A 511 12.70 -4.75 -29.42
C VAL A 511 12.97 -5.92 -28.48
N LEU A 512 12.41 -7.10 -28.78
CA LEU A 512 12.63 -8.34 -28.03
C LEU A 512 14.12 -8.70 -27.93
N VAL A 513 14.83 -8.77 -29.07
CA VAL A 513 16.24 -9.16 -29.09
C VAL A 513 17.12 -8.13 -28.39
N HIS A 514 16.88 -6.83 -28.62
CA HIS A 514 17.66 -5.77 -28.00
C HIS A 514 17.42 -5.70 -26.49
N GLY A 515 16.16 -5.78 -26.03
CA GLY A 515 15.83 -5.79 -24.60
C GLY A 515 16.44 -6.97 -23.87
N ALA A 516 16.25 -8.19 -24.40
CA ALA A 516 16.83 -9.40 -23.80
C ALA A 516 18.37 -9.34 -23.73
N LEU A 517 19.03 -8.79 -24.76
CA LEU A 517 20.48 -8.63 -24.77
C LEU A 517 20.94 -7.60 -23.71
N VAL A 518 20.26 -6.46 -23.61
CA VAL A 518 20.58 -5.40 -22.64
C VAL A 518 20.38 -5.89 -21.20
N GLU A 519 19.25 -6.53 -20.91
CA GLU A 519 18.96 -7.12 -19.60
C GLU A 519 19.95 -8.26 -19.27
N GLY A 520 20.30 -9.08 -20.26
CA GLY A 520 21.28 -10.16 -20.10
C GLY A 520 22.69 -9.65 -19.77
N ILE A 521 23.16 -8.58 -20.43
CA ILE A 521 24.44 -7.94 -20.12
C ILE A 521 24.44 -7.36 -18.71
N LEU A 522 23.35 -6.68 -18.32
CA LEU A 522 23.21 -6.11 -16.99
C LEU A 522 23.23 -7.20 -15.91
N ALA A 523 22.52 -8.31 -16.15
CA ALA A 523 22.52 -9.46 -15.27
C ALA A 523 23.92 -10.06 -15.12
N PHE A 524 24.59 -10.33 -16.24
CA PHE A 524 25.95 -10.88 -16.23
C PHE A 524 26.92 -9.98 -15.47
N GLY A 525 26.83 -8.66 -15.65
CA GLY A 525 27.61 -7.68 -14.90
C GLY A 525 27.36 -7.73 -13.39
N CYS A 526 26.08 -7.72 -12.97
CA CYS A 526 25.70 -7.76 -11.56
C CYS A 526 26.13 -9.06 -10.88
N PHE A 527 25.90 -10.21 -11.54
CA PHE A 527 26.31 -11.51 -11.03
C PHE A 527 27.84 -11.67 -11.01
N GLY A 528 28.55 -11.16 -12.02
CA GLY A 528 30.02 -11.15 -12.05
C GLY A 528 30.63 -10.33 -10.91
N LEU A 529 30.10 -9.14 -10.63
CA LEU A 529 30.52 -8.32 -9.49
C LEU A 529 30.23 -9.02 -8.15
N ALA A 530 29.02 -9.58 -8.00
CA ALA A 530 28.65 -10.31 -6.79
C ALA A 530 29.56 -11.53 -6.57
N TYR A 531 29.81 -12.33 -7.61
CA TYR A 531 30.64 -13.54 -7.55
C TYR A 531 32.10 -13.24 -7.23
N THR A 532 32.71 -12.26 -7.90
CA THR A 532 34.11 -11.87 -7.63
C THR A 532 34.29 -11.41 -6.19
N LYS A 533 33.35 -10.61 -5.67
CA LYS A 533 33.36 -10.18 -4.27
C LYS A 533 33.12 -11.33 -3.30
N TRP A 534 32.20 -12.21 -3.64
CA TRP A 534 31.88 -13.41 -2.85
C TRP A 534 33.10 -14.32 -2.71
N ARG A 535 33.79 -14.64 -3.81
CA ARG A 535 35.02 -15.45 -3.82
C ARG A 535 36.12 -14.83 -2.98
N ARG A 536 36.40 -13.54 -3.17
CA ARG A 536 37.41 -12.83 -2.38
C ARG A 536 37.08 -12.84 -0.89
N THR A 537 35.81 -12.65 -0.53
CA THR A 537 35.38 -12.65 0.88
C THR A 537 35.50 -14.03 1.50
N ARG A 538 35.21 -15.11 0.75
CA ARG A 538 35.44 -16.49 1.18
C ARG A 538 36.91 -16.77 1.41
N ASP A 539 37.76 -16.40 0.46
CA ASP A 539 39.20 -16.66 0.54
C ASP A 539 39.83 -15.85 1.69
N GLU A 540 39.40 -14.60 1.94
CA GLU A 540 39.76 -13.79 3.13
C GLU A 540 39.39 -14.52 4.44
N MET A 541 38.21 -15.13 4.54
CA MET A 541 37.77 -15.83 5.75
C MET A 541 38.51 -17.14 6.00
N LEU A 542 38.79 -17.91 4.93
CA LEU A 542 39.54 -19.16 5.05
C LEU A 542 40.99 -18.92 5.49
N GLN A 543 41.58 -17.79 5.12
CA GLN A 543 42.91 -17.36 5.60
C GLN A 543 42.92 -16.88 7.05
N GLU A 544 41.79 -16.38 7.58
CA GLU A 544 41.66 -15.99 8.99
C GLU A 544 41.45 -17.20 9.94
N GLU A 545 40.96 -18.33 9.42
CA GLU A 545 40.71 -19.55 10.20
C GLU A 545 41.90 -20.54 10.20
N SER A 546 42.85 -20.39 9.27
CA SER A 546 44.13 -21.12 9.21
C SER A 546 45.22 -20.44 10.03
#